data_AF-A0A524GG87-F1
#
_entry.id   AF-A0A524GG87-F1
#
_cell.length_a   1.000
_cell.length_b   1.000
_cell.length_c   1.000
_cell.angle_alpha   90.00
_cell.angle_beta   90.00
_cell.angle_gamma   90.00
#
_symmetry.space_group_name_H-M   'P 1'
#
loop_
_entity.id
_entity.type
_entity.pdbx_description
1 polymer ?
#
loop_
_entity_poly.entity_id
_entity_poly.type
_entity_poly.pdbx_seq_one_letter_code
_entity_poly.pdbx_strand_id
1 'polypeptide(L)' 'RDFRGLSPRQFDGRGNYTFGLNEQSMFHEIDQDKTDRVRGMDITVVTTATNDDEGRALLKQLGFPFKEQ' A
#
# COMPACT_ATOMS: atom_id res chain seq x y z
N ARG A 1 13.60 4.96 6.42
CA ARG A 1 13.14 5.60 5.16
C ARG A 1 12.01 6.55 5.51
N ASP A 2 12.03 7.79 5.04
CA ASP A 2 11.00 8.78 5.35
C ASP A 2 9.67 8.42 4.69
N PHE A 3 8.79 7.76 5.45
CA PHE A 3 7.44 7.46 4.98
C PHE A 3 6.58 8.74 5.06
N ARG A 4 6.12 9.22 3.89
CA ARG A 4 5.31 10.44 3.76
C ARG A 4 3.82 10.14 3.51
N GLY A 5 3.39 8.92 3.79
CA GLY A 5 2.06 8.44 3.44
C GLY A 5 1.99 7.85 2.02
N LEU A 6 0.98 7.01 1.81
CA LEU A 6 0.66 6.38 0.54
C LEU A 6 -0.08 7.36 -0.39
N SER A 7 0.17 7.29 -1.69
CA SER A 7 -0.51 8.19 -2.64
C SER A 7 -1.99 7.81 -2.75
N PRO A 8 -2.94 8.73 -2.57
CA PRO A 8 -4.35 8.43 -2.70
C PRO A 8 -4.79 8.26 -4.18
N ARG A 9 -3.88 8.35 -5.16
CA ARG A 9 -4.21 8.33 -6.59
C ARG A 9 -4.12 6.95 -7.25
N GLN A 10 -3.69 5.92 -6.53
CA GLN A 10 -3.36 4.60 -7.10
C GLN A 10 -4.56 3.63 -7.10
N PHE A 11 -5.75 4.16 -7.35
CA PHE A 11 -6.95 3.36 -7.53
C PHE A 11 -7.18 3.04 -9.01
N ASP A 12 -7.86 1.92 -9.29
CA ASP A 12 -8.06 1.38 -10.63
C ASP A 12 -9.37 1.83 -11.33
N GLY A 13 -10.14 2.73 -10.72
CA GLY A 13 -11.46 3.14 -11.18
C GLY A 13 -12.62 2.29 -10.64
N ARG A 14 -12.33 1.16 -9.98
CA ARG A 14 -13.30 0.23 -9.40
C ARG A 14 -13.08 0.05 -7.89
N GLY A 15 -12.37 0.98 -7.25
CA GLY A 15 -12.14 0.94 -5.81
C GLY A 15 -11.11 -0.09 -5.34
N ASN A 16 -10.33 -0.71 -6.24
CA ASN A 16 -9.15 -1.49 -5.83
C ASN A 16 -7.95 -0.56 -5.76
N TYR A 17 -7.08 -0.80 -4.77
CA TYR A 17 -5.92 0.04 -4.50
C TYR A 17 -4.64 -0.77 -4.62
N THR A 18 -3.65 -0.29 -5.39
CA THR A 18 -2.35 -0.97 -5.51
C THR A 18 -1.22 -0.01 -5.16
N PHE A 19 -0.28 -0.45 -4.34
CA PHE A 19 0.92 0.32 -4.00
C PHE A 19 2.15 -0.58 -3.96
N GLY A 20 3.29 0.01 -4.30
CA GLY A 20 4.59 -0.67 -4.31
C GLY A 20 5.39 -0.43 -3.04
N LEU A 21 6.09 -1.47 -2.60
CA LEU A 21 7.12 -1.45 -1.58
C LEU A 21 8.47 -1.66 -2.26
N ASN A 22 9.44 -0.79 -1.97
CA ASN A 22 10.76 -0.86 -2.59
C ASN A 22 11.64 -1.97 -2.01
N GLU A 23 11.37 -2.39 -0.78
CA GLU A 23 12.13 -3.42 -0.07
C GLU A 23 11.22 -4.20 0.90
N GLN A 24 11.48 -5.49 1.02
CA GLN A 24 10.77 -6.39 1.93
C GLN A 24 11.28 -6.35 3.38
N SER A 25 12.38 -5.64 3.64
CA SER A 25 13.03 -5.57 4.96
C SER A 25 12.24 -4.78 6.02
N MET A 26 11.12 -4.18 5.63
CA MET A 26 10.17 -3.51 6.52
C MET A 26 9.33 -4.48 7.36
N PHE A 27 9.24 -5.75 6.97
CA PHE A 27 8.56 -6.79 7.75
C PHE A 27 9.51 -7.35 8.80
N HIS A 28 9.07 -7.42 10.06
CA HIS A 28 9.90 -7.89 11.17
C HIS A 28 10.25 -9.38 11.08
N GLU A 29 9.49 -10.13 10.28
CA GLU A 29 9.70 -11.54 9.99
C GLU A 29 10.90 -11.78 9.05
N ILE A 30 11.35 -10.75 8.32
CA ILE A 30 12.47 -10.86 7.38
C ILE A 30 13.79 -10.58 8.11
N ASP A 31 14.63 -11.60 8.18
CA ASP A 31 16.02 -11.50 8.62
C ASP A 31 16.89 -10.93 7.50
N GLN A 32 17.32 -9.68 7.64
CA GLN A 32 18.14 -8.99 6.64
C GLN A 32 19.50 -9.67 6.45
N ASP A 33 20.07 -10.26 7.51
CA ASP A 33 21.41 -10.88 7.46
C ASP A 33 21.39 -12.20 6.68
N LYS A 34 20.22 -12.83 6.57
CA LYS A 34 20.00 -14.06 5.78
C LYS A 34 19.42 -13.80 4.40
N THR A 35 19.19 -12.54 4.03
CA THR A 35 18.57 -12.19 2.75
C THR A 35 19.62 -11.95 1.68
N ASP A 36 19.63 -12.77 0.62
CA ASP A 36 20.62 -12.66 -0.47
C ASP A 36 20.53 -11.35 -1.26
N ARG A 37 19.31 -10.82 -1.46
CA ARG A 37 19.04 -9.62 -2.28
C ARG A 37 17.80 -8.86 -1.81
N VAL A 38 17.86 -7.53 -1.92
CA VAL A 38 16.68 -6.64 -1.75
C VAL A 38 15.71 -6.88 -2.90
N ARG A 39 14.43 -7.05 -2.57
CA ARG A 39 13.33 -7.25 -3.51
C ARG A 39 12.20 -6.28 -3.18
N GLY A 40 11.67 -5.61 -4.21
CA GLY A 40 10.41 -4.91 -4.09
C GLY A 40 9.22 -5.86 -4.14
N MET A 41 8.05 -5.38 -3.76
CA MET A 41 6.77 -6.06 -3.96
C MET A 41 5.67 -5.05 -4.23
N ASP A 42 4.69 -5.43 -5.05
CA ASP A 42 3.45 -4.69 -5.19
C ASP A 42 2.36 -5.37 -4.37
N ILE A 43 1.59 -4.57 -3.63
CA ILE A 43 0.48 -5.04 -2.81
C ILE A 43 -0.80 -4.43 -3.38
N THR A 44 -1.77 -5.28 -3.68
CA THR A 44 -3.11 -4.88 -4.11
C THR A 44 -4.13 -5.21 -3.02
N VAL A 45 -4.93 -4.22 -2.65
CA VAL A 45 -6.11 -4.38 -1.81
C VAL A 45 -7.33 -4.40 -2.72
N VAL A 46 -7.95 -5.57 -2.82
CA VAL A 46 -9.19 -5.77 -3.60
C VAL A 46 -10.38 -5.54 -2.69
N THR A 47 -11.32 -4.71 -3.14
CA THR A 47 -12.53 -4.38 -2.36
C THR A 47 -13.79 -4.67 -3.16
N THR A 48 -14.93 -4.62 -2.48
CA THR A 48 -16.26 -4.72 -3.11
C THR A 48 -16.81 -3.36 -3.53
N ALA A 49 -16.03 -2.28 -3.42
CA ALA A 49 -16.44 -0.95 -3.85
C ALA A 49 -16.72 -0.93 -5.36
N THR A 50 -17.57 -0.02 -5.80
CA THR A 50 -17.91 0.11 -7.23
C THR A 50 -17.14 1.22 -7.92
N ASN A 51 -16.54 2.12 -7.13
CA ASN A 51 -15.80 3.29 -7.59
C ASN A 51 -14.68 3.65 -6.58
N ASP A 52 -13.79 4.54 -7.01
CA ASP A 52 -12.60 4.93 -6.24
C ASP A 52 -12.91 5.75 -4.99
N ASP A 53 -14.02 6.50 -4.97
CA ASP A 53 -14.39 7.32 -3.83
C ASP A 53 -14.85 6.44 -2.66
N GLU A 54 -15.66 5.42 -2.94
CA GLU A 54 -16.05 4.38 -1.99
C GLU A 54 -14.83 3.60 -1.48
N GLY A 55 -13.97 3.13 -2.39
CA GLY A 55 -12.76 2.39 -2.03
C GLY A 55 -11.82 3.22 -1.16
N ARG A 56 -11.66 4.50 -1.49
CA ARG A 56 -10.82 5.43 -0.71
C ARG A 56 -11.41 5.75 0.64
N ALA A 57 -12.73 5.98 0.73
CA ALA A 57 -13.41 6.21 1.99
C ALA A 57 -13.26 5.00 2.92
N LEU A 58 -13.45 3.79 2.40
CA LEU A 58 -13.27 2.53 3.14
C LEU A 58 -11.84 2.43 3.72
N LEU A 59 -10.83 2.56 2.86
CA LEU A 59 -9.44 2.45 3.32
C LEU A 59 -9.09 3.56 4.33
N LYS A 60 -9.54 4.79 4.10
CA LYS A 60 -9.31 5.89 5.05
C LYS A 60 -9.92 5.61 6.43
N GLN A 61 -11.13 5.03 6.49
CA GLN A 61 -11.78 4.67 7.75
C GLN A 61 -11.13 3.46 8.44
N LEU A 62 -10.50 2.56 7.69
CA LEU A 62 -9.66 1.48 8.22
C LEU A 62 -8.30 1.95 8.73
N GLY A 63 -8.00 3.26 8.67
CA GLY A 63 -6.74 3.83 9.13
C GLY A 63 -5.61 3.71 8.12
N PHE A 64 -5.90 3.51 6.82
CA PHE A 64 -4.87 3.43 5.81
C PHE A 64 -4.12 4.77 5.71
N PRO A 65 -2.77 4.77 5.76
CA PRO A 65 -1.98 5.98 5.95
C PRO A 65 -1.76 6.71 4.61
N PHE A 66 -2.83 7.28 4.04
CA PHE A 66 -2.70 8.13 2.87
C PHE A 66 -1.95 9.42 3.22
N LYS A 67 -1.17 9.93 2.27
CA LYS A 67 -0.52 11.24 2.36
C LYS A 67 -1.60 12.31 2.50
N GLU A 68 -1.55 13.08 3.59
CA GLU A 68 -2.37 14.29 3.76
C GLU A 68 -2.00 15.30 2.66
N GLN A 69 -3.02 15.92 2.05
CA GLN A 69 -2.83 16.92 0.99
C GLN A 69 -2.14 18.16 1.53
#